data_AF-F1VY49-F1
#
_entry.id   AF-F1VY49-F1
#
_cell.length_a   1.000
_cell.length_b   1.000
_cell.length_c   1.000
_cell.angle_alpha   90.00
_cell.angle_beta   90.00
_cell.angle_gamma   90.00
#
_symmetry.space_group_name_H-M   'P 1'
#
loop_
_entity.id
_entity.type
_entity.pdbx_description
1 polymer ?
#
loop_
_entity_poly.entity_id
_entity_poly.type
_entity_poly.pdbx_seq_one_letter_code
_entity_poly.pdbx_strand_id
1 'polypeptide(L)'
;MVTLRGAHMYEFLDRLVTVALPRVRDFRGISGRAFDGRGNYNIGVKEQIIFPEIEYDKIDVLRGMNISITTTAKTDDEAKSLLAAFKFPFRN
;
A
#
# COMPACT_ATOMS: atom_id res chain seq x y z
N MET A 1 3.78 -6.64 -14.49
CA MET A 1 4.38 -5.63 -13.58
C MET A 1 3.94 -4.27 -14.05
N VAL A 2 3.48 -3.39 -13.16
CA VAL A 2 3.02 -2.02 -13.50
C VAL A 2 3.81 -1.05 -12.63
N THR A 3 4.21 0.09 -13.19
CA THR A 3 4.87 1.18 -12.45
C THR A 3 4.05 2.44 -12.61
N LEU A 4 3.58 3.00 -11.50
CA LEU A 4 2.85 4.27 -11.49
C LEU A 4 3.82 5.40 -11.15
N ARG A 5 3.70 6.54 -11.86
CA ARG A 5 4.51 7.76 -11.63
C ARG A 5 3.63 9.00 -11.76
N GLY A 6 4.04 10.10 -11.14
CA GLY A 6 3.33 11.38 -11.23
C GLY A 6 1.92 11.31 -10.63
N ALA A 7 0.94 11.89 -11.32
CA ALA A 7 -0.44 12.02 -10.82
C ALA A 7 -1.08 10.67 -10.48
N HIS A 8 -0.98 9.68 -11.37
CA HIS A 8 -1.58 8.35 -11.15
C HIS A 8 -1.01 7.62 -9.94
N MET A 9 0.26 7.87 -9.58
CA MET A 9 0.88 7.31 -8.38
C MET A 9 0.21 7.86 -7.12
N TYR A 10 0.02 9.17 -7.03
CA TYR A 10 -0.59 9.81 -5.88
C TYR A 10 -2.07 9.45 -5.75
N GLU A 11 -2.78 9.36 -6.86
CA GLU A 11 -4.19 8.95 -6.88
C GLU A 11 -4.35 7.49 -6.41
N PHE A 12 -3.49 6.58 -6.87
CA PHE A 12 -3.49 5.19 -6.39
C PHE A 12 -3.13 5.11 -4.91
N LEU A 13 -2.14 5.88 -4.45
CA LEU A 13 -1.72 5.92 -3.05
C LEU A 13 -2.88 6.40 -2.15
N ASP A 14 -3.57 7.46 -2.55
CA ASP A 14 -4.73 7.98 -1.84
C ASP A 14 -5.85 6.94 -1.76
N ARG A 15 -6.22 6.32 -2.88
CA ARG A 15 -7.23 5.24 -2.91
C ARG A 15 -6.82 4.04 -2.08
N LEU A 16 -5.55 3.65 -2.10
CA LEU A 16 -5.02 2.56 -1.30
C LEU A 16 -5.21 2.84 0.20
N VAL A 17 -4.85 4.03 0.66
CA VAL A 17 -4.90 4.41 2.08
C VAL A 17 -6.32 4.65 2.57
N THR A 18 -7.10 5.40 1.81
CA THR A 18 -8.42 5.89 2.26
C THR A 18 -9.55 4.91 1.98
N VAL A 19 -9.44 4.08 0.94
CA VAL A 19 -10.51 3.17 0.51
C VAL A 19 -10.14 1.71 0.66
N ALA A 20 -8.98 1.28 0.15
CA ALA A 20 -8.65 -0.14 0.05
C ALA A 20 -8.19 -0.76 1.38
N LEU A 21 -7.24 -0.14 2.08
CA LEU A 21 -6.73 -0.66 3.35
C LEU A 21 -7.81 -0.85 4.44
N PRO A 22 -8.78 0.09 4.63
CA PRO A 22 -9.87 -0.11 5.58
C PRO A 22 -10.81 -1.29 5.25
N ARG A 23 -10.86 -1.71 3.98
CA ARG A 23 -11.67 -2.86 3.53
C ARG A 23 -10.97 -4.20 3.73
N VAL A 24 -9.70 -4.21 4.13
CA VAL A 24 -8.98 -5.45 4.45
C VAL A 24 -9.66 -6.10 5.66
N ARG A 25 -10.03 -7.38 5.53
CA ARG A 25 -10.61 -8.12 6.66
C ARG A 25 -9.60 -8.22 7.81
N ASP A 26 -10.08 -7.96 9.04
CA ASP A 26 -9.27 -7.96 10.26
C ASP A 26 -8.07 -6.99 10.21
N PHE A 27 -8.24 -5.84 9.54
CA PHE A 27 -7.19 -4.84 9.43
C PHE A 27 -6.78 -4.26 10.79
N ARG A 28 -5.52 -4.44 11.17
CA ARG A 28 -4.92 -3.91 12.41
C ARG A 28 -3.87 -2.85 12.14
N GLY A 29 -3.82 -2.31 10.93
CA GLY A 29 -2.71 -1.50 10.45
C GLY A 29 -1.61 -2.31 9.77
N ILE A 30 -0.76 -1.60 9.04
CA ILE A 30 0.36 -2.15 8.29
C ILE A 30 1.63 -2.19 9.15
N SER A 31 2.50 -3.17 8.90
CA SER A 31 3.74 -3.33 9.65
C SER A 31 4.71 -2.17 9.36
N GLY A 32 5.16 -1.47 10.41
CA GLY A 32 6.24 -0.50 10.30
C GLY A 32 7.64 -1.10 10.11
N ARG A 33 7.76 -2.43 9.93
CA ARG A 33 9.03 -3.15 9.76
C ARG A 33 9.31 -3.59 8.31
N ALA A 34 8.43 -3.28 7.36
CA ALA A 34 8.55 -3.75 5.98
C ALA A 34 9.37 -2.80 5.08
N PHE A 35 10.29 -2.06 5.68
CA PHE A 35 11.26 -1.22 4.98
C PHE A 35 12.51 -2.03 4.61
N ASP A 36 13.22 -1.59 3.58
CA ASP A 36 14.38 -2.29 3.02
C ASP A 36 15.75 -1.75 3.48
N GLY A 37 15.78 -0.82 4.44
CA GLY A 37 17.00 -0.16 4.89
C GLY A 37 17.46 0.99 4.00
N ARG A 38 16.77 1.24 2.87
CA ARG A 38 17.07 2.31 1.90
C ARG A 38 15.87 3.22 1.67
N GLY A 39 14.94 3.27 2.63
CA GLY A 39 13.78 4.13 2.56
C GLY A 39 12.69 3.67 1.58
N ASN A 40 12.72 2.43 1.10
CA ASN A 40 11.61 1.87 0.32
C ASN A 40 10.74 0.99 1.20
N TYR A 41 9.44 1.02 0.93
CA TYR A 41 8.46 0.29 1.70
C TYR A 41 7.74 -0.74 0.83
N ASN A 42 7.65 -1.99 1.32
CA ASN A 42 7.02 -3.07 0.59
C ASN A 42 5.83 -3.63 1.37
N ILE A 43 4.68 -3.77 0.71
CA ILE A 43 3.50 -4.41 1.29
C ILE A 43 2.91 -5.46 0.35
N GLY A 44 2.52 -6.58 0.94
CA GLY A 44 1.71 -7.60 0.28
C GLY A 44 0.25 -7.41 0.61
N VAL A 45 -0.59 -7.36 -0.41
CA VAL A 45 -2.04 -7.44 -0.31
C VAL A 45 -2.44 -8.85 -0.71
N LYS A 46 -3.14 -9.56 0.18
CA LYS A 46 -3.53 -10.96 -0.07
C LYS A 46 -4.64 -11.11 -1.09
N GLU A 47 -5.56 -10.15 -1.12
CA GLU A 47 -6.78 -10.23 -1.93
C GLU A 47 -7.01 -8.89 -2.64
N GLN A 48 -7.05 -8.91 -3.96
CA GLN A 48 -7.30 -7.72 -4.78
C GLN A 48 -8.71 -7.11 -4.62
N ILE A 49 -9.65 -7.84 -4.01
CA ILE A 49 -11.06 -7.41 -3.82
C ILE A 49 -11.23 -6.25 -2.83
N ILE A 50 -10.14 -5.85 -2.17
CA ILE A 50 -10.13 -4.68 -1.29
C ILE A 50 -10.36 -3.38 -2.08
N PHE A 51 -10.09 -3.39 -3.39
CA PHE A 51 -10.34 -2.27 -4.29
C PHE A 51 -11.79 -2.29 -4.79
N PRO A 52 -12.58 -1.21 -4.61
CA PRO A 52 -13.97 -1.14 -5.11
C PRO A 52 -14.10 -1.30 -6.62
N GLU A 53 -13.04 -1.02 -7.37
CA GLU A 53 -13.00 -1.16 -8.82
C GLU A 53 -12.99 -2.62 -9.27
N ILE A 54 -12.72 -3.57 -8.37
CA ILE A 54 -12.73 -5.00 -8.67
C ILE A 54 -14.10 -5.57 -8.38
N GLU A 55 -14.78 -6.01 -9.44
CA GLU A 55 -16.05 -6.72 -9.35
C GLU A 55 -15.81 -8.19 -8.96
N TYR A 56 -16.33 -8.60 -7.81
CA TYR A 56 -16.18 -9.97 -7.28
C TYR A 56 -16.76 -11.03 -8.22
N ASP A 57 -17.87 -10.75 -8.90
CA ASP A 57 -18.55 -11.73 -9.75
C ASP A 57 -17.80 -12.00 -11.07
N LYS A 58 -16.81 -11.16 -11.41
CA LYS A 58 -16.02 -11.27 -12.64
C LYS A 58 -14.64 -11.89 -12.41
N ILE A 59 -14.28 -12.23 -11.17
CA ILE A 59 -12.97 -12.83 -10.85
C ILE A 59 -13.09 -14.33 -10.65
N ASP A 60 -12.30 -15.09 -11.41
CA ASP A 60 -12.26 -16.55 -11.30
C ASP A 60 -11.59 -17.02 -10.00
N VAL A 61 -10.55 -16.30 -9.55
CA VAL A 61 -9.73 -16.66 -8.39
C VAL A 61 -9.24 -15.41 -7.66
N LEU A 62 -9.22 -15.46 -6.32
CA LEU A 62 -8.57 -14.44 -5.50
C LEU A 62 -7.06 -14.42 -5.74
N ARG A 63 -6.55 -13.29 -6.21
CA ARG A 63 -5.12 -13.06 -6.40
C ARG A 63 -4.63 -11.99 -5.43
N GLY A 64 -3.44 -12.22 -4.90
CA GLY A 64 -2.69 -11.22 -4.15
C GLY A 64 -1.86 -10.33 -5.08
N MET A 65 -1.37 -9.23 -4.52
CA MET A 65 -0.44 -8.33 -5.19
C MET A 65 0.60 -7.81 -4.21
N ASN A 66 1.80 -7.54 -4.71
CA ASN A 66 2.84 -6.85 -3.96
C ASN A 66 2.96 -5.42 -4.48
N ILE A 67 3.00 -4.47 -3.56
CA ILE A 67 3.14 -3.05 -3.83
C ILE A 67 4.45 -2.59 -3.19
N SER A 68 5.30 -1.99 -4.01
CA SER A 68 6.58 -1.41 -3.58
C SER A 68 6.51 0.10 -3.76
N ILE A 69 6.67 0.84 -2.67
CA ILE A 69 6.70 2.29 -2.64
C ILE A 69 8.15 2.72 -2.55
N THR A 70 8.66 3.28 -3.65
CA THR A 70 10.00 3.83 -3.73
C THR A 70 9.99 5.28 -3.32
N THR A 71 10.85 5.66 -2.38
CA THR A 71 11.00 7.06 -1.95
C THR A 71 12.44 7.53 -2.15
N THR A 72 12.66 8.83 -2.02
CA THR A 72 14.01 9.44 -2.05
C THR A 72 14.66 9.48 -0.67
N ALA A 73 13.99 8.99 0.37
CA ALA A 73 14.53 8.94 1.72
C ALA A 73 15.78 8.07 1.77
N LYS A 74 16.74 8.44 2.62
CA LYS A 74 17.99 7.67 2.77
C LYS A 74 17.90 6.65 3.90
N THR A 75 16.96 6.85 4.81
CA THR A 75 16.75 6.00 5.99
C THR A 75 15.29 5.56 6.08
N ASP A 76 15.07 4.44 6.78
CA ASP A 76 13.73 3.91 6.99
C ASP A 76 12.89 4.85 7.89
N ASP A 77 13.52 5.57 8.81
CA ASP A 77 12.83 6.51 9.71
C ASP A 77 12.29 7.73 8.94
N GLU A 78 13.06 8.25 7.98
CA GLU A 78 12.61 9.31 7.06
C GLU A 78 11.44 8.83 6.20
N ALA A 79 11.56 7.64 5.61
CA ALA A 79 10.51 7.05 4.79
C ALA A 79 9.23 6.78 5.60
N LYS A 80 9.37 6.25 6.82
CA LYS A 80 8.25 6.00 7.72
C LYS A 80 7.56 7.30 8.13
N SER A 81 8.31 8.35 8.42
CA SER A 81 7.77 9.66 8.76
C SER A 81 7.00 10.27 7.59
N LEU A 82 7.55 10.14 6.36
CA LEU A 82 6.88 10.58 5.13
C LEU A 82 5.55 9.84 4.92
N LEU A 83 5.57 8.51 4.99
CA LEU A 83 4.35 7.71 4.84
C LEU A 83 3.32 8.00 5.93
N ALA A 84 3.76 8.21 7.18
CA ALA A 84 2.88 8.62 8.26
C ALA A 84 2.21 9.98 8.00
N ALA A 85 2.91 10.93 7.38
CA ALA A 85 2.33 12.20 6.94
C ALA A 85 1.28 12.00 5.85
N PHE A 86 1.47 11.02 4.95
CA PHE A 86 0.45 10.54 4.00
C PHE A 86 -0.64 9.65 4.64
N LYS A 87 -0.79 9.69 5.97
CA LYS A 87 -1.82 8.96 6.72
C LYS A 87 -1.75 7.44 6.56
N PHE A 88 -0.56 6.89 6.28
CA PHE A 88 -0.38 5.44 6.29
C PHE A 88 -0.74 4.87 7.67
N PRO A 89 -1.67 3.89 7.75
CA PRO A 89 -2.18 3.36 9.00
C PRO A 89 -1.19 2.34 9.61
N PHE A 90 -0.03 2.79 10.06
CA PHE A 90 0.96 1.92 10.70
C PHE A 90 0.41 1.32 12.00
N ARG A 91 0.68 0.03 12.22
CA ARG A 91 0.44 -0.64 13.49
C ARG A 91 1.58 -0.30 14.44
N ASN A 92 1.26 0.38 15.54
CA ASN A 92 2.17 0.57 16.68
C ASN A 92 2.35 -0.73 17.47
#